data_AF-A0A7C8ME51-F1
#
_entry.id   AF-A0A7C8ME51-F1
#
_cell.length_a   1.000
_cell.length_b   1.000
_cell.length_c   1.000
_cell.angle_alpha   90.00
_cell.angle_beta   90.00
_cell.angle_gamma   90.00
#
_symmetry.space_group_name_H-M   'P 1'
#
loop_
_entity.id
_entity.type
_entity.pdbx_description
1 polymer ?
#
loop_
_entity_poly.entity_id
_entity_poly.type
_entity_poly.pdbx_seq_one_letter_code
_entity_poly.pdbx_strand_id
1 'polypeptide(L)'
;MGGHKFAAWAVLCYLAQSTWALPGQQMEPIEDGLKCYGLEDQKYVARDPLSKIINDDFCPGFAKLEKLETKEGYSMNMYLQEYNKKTPERVFISIGWNEDISWKPTIDDCKKYFHRILDDCDKRTTGMNWKGGGMIRDNKAAFQIRPMPDFEFGPDRDRRLPAGAGTWGECHINPELGKDVVTVWGYGWLNNDFGHALYLALIGGLEVSAGKWDFRYEKGVEGRKDAEWKVRMETGLLSEGRMEDGIVAAAMHDKWGIDCYRKG
;
A
#
# COMPACT_ATOMS: atom_id res chain seq x y z
N MET A 1 -65.86 14.47 18.12
CA MET A 1 -66.13 14.42 16.67
C MET A 1 -64.79 14.65 16.00
N GLY A 2 -64.08 13.75 15.33
CA GLY A 2 -64.22 12.39 14.81
C GLY A 2 -62.98 12.26 13.89
N GLY A 3 -62.14 11.23 13.85
CA GLY A 3 -62.32 9.82 14.17
C GLY A 3 -62.64 9.05 12.90
N HIS A 4 -61.64 8.66 12.10
CA HIS A 4 -61.56 7.52 11.14
C HIS A 4 -60.08 7.46 10.67
N LYS A 5 -59.23 6.45 10.89
CA LYS A 5 -59.22 4.97 10.84
C LYS A 5 -58.96 4.34 9.46
N PHE A 6 -58.02 3.38 9.48
CA PHE A 6 -57.67 2.28 8.54
C PHE A 6 -56.79 2.65 7.32
N ALA A 7 -55.84 1.82 6.86
CA ALA A 7 -55.64 0.38 7.03
C ALA A 7 -54.17 -0.05 6.98
N ALA A 8 -53.87 -1.13 7.71
CA ALA A 8 -52.70 -1.97 7.62
C ALA A 8 -52.96 -3.17 6.68
N TRP A 9 -51.94 -3.60 5.94
CA TRP A 9 -51.72 -4.94 5.33
C TRP A 9 -50.20 -5.04 5.10
N ALA A 10 -49.34 -5.86 5.74
CA ALA A 10 -49.33 -7.27 6.17
C ALA A 10 -49.14 -8.28 5.02
N VAL A 11 -47.87 -8.64 4.72
CA VAL A 11 -47.38 -9.82 3.96
C VAL A 11 -45.87 -9.93 4.26
N LEU A 12 -45.23 -11.00 4.73
CA LEU A 12 -45.60 -12.36 5.10
C LEU A 12 -44.45 -12.90 5.99
N CYS A 13 -44.76 -13.39 7.19
CA CYS A 13 -43.88 -14.25 7.97
C CYS A 13 -43.72 -15.59 7.22
N TYR A 14 -42.50 -15.97 6.84
CA TYR A 14 -42.19 -17.38 6.62
C TYR A 14 -41.51 -17.95 7.87
N LEU A 15 -42.35 -18.51 8.74
CA LEU A 15 -41.95 -19.56 9.65
C LEU A 15 -41.63 -20.80 8.80
N ALA A 16 -40.36 -21.14 8.67
CA ALA A 16 -39.96 -22.52 8.49
C ALA A 16 -39.70 -23.10 9.88
N GLN A 17 -40.67 -23.89 10.36
CA GLN A 17 -40.48 -24.77 11.51
C GLN A 17 -39.60 -25.96 11.11
N SER A 18 -38.88 -26.48 12.12
CA SER A 18 -38.12 -27.74 12.16
C SER A 18 -36.83 -27.72 11.34
N THR A 19 -35.67 -27.86 11.95
CA THR A 19 -35.29 -29.05 12.71
C THR A 19 -34.62 -28.72 14.04
N TRP A 20 -35.00 -29.46 15.07
CA TRP A 20 -34.15 -29.73 16.22
C TRP A 20 -32.75 -30.10 15.71
N ALA A 21 -31.72 -29.34 16.09
CA ALA A 21 -30.35 -29.73 15.83
C ALA A 21 -30.09 -31.04 16.56
N LEU A 22 -29.99 -32.13 15.79
CA LEU A 22 -29.52 -33.41 16.31
C LEU A 22 -28.10 -33.22 16.86
N PRO A 23 -27.75 -33.81 18.02
CA PRO A 23 -26.37 -33.83 18.48
C PRO A 23 -25.56 -34.67 17.48
N GLY A 24 -24.71 -34.02 16.70
CA GLY A 24 -23.87 -34.70 15.70
C GLY A 24 -23.78 -34.07 14.32
N GLN A 25 -24.30 -32.86 14.07
CA GLN A 25 -23.87 -32.12 12.89
C GLN A 25 -22.44 -31.59 13.13
N GLN A 26 -21.46 -32.31 12.57
CA GLN A 26 -20.14 -31.78 12.31
C GLN A 26 -20.30 -30.44 11.59
N MET A 27 -19.83 -29.36 12.21
CA MET A 27 -19.61 -28.10 11.51
C MET A 27 -18.71 -28.41 10.31
N GLU A 28 -19.20 -28.19 9.10
CA GLU A 28 -18.36 -28.28 7.92
C GLU A 28 -17.18 -27.30 8.08
N PRO A 29 -15.96 -27.67 7.63
CA PRO A 29 -14.81 -26.78 7.71
C PRO A 29 -15.14 -25.50 6.95
N ILE A 30 -15.02 -24.35 7.61
CA ILE A 30 -15.12 -23.05 6.94
C ILE A 30 -14.04 -23.04 5.85
N GLU A 31 -14.45 -22.96 4.58
CA GLU A 31 -13.55 -22.66 3.47
C GLU A 31 -12.69 -21.44 3.85
N ASP A 32 -11.37 -21.55 3.69
CA ASP A 32 -10.39 -20.51 4.06
C ASP A 32 -10.91 -19.10 3.71
N GLY A 33 -11.21 -18.29 4.74
CA GLY A 33 -11.94 -17.02 4.65
C GLY A 33 -11.14 -15.86 4.03
N LEU A 34 -10.43 -16.09 2.93
CA LEU A 34 -9.70 -15.08 2.18
C LEU A 34 -10.68 -14.12 1.47
N LYS A 35 -10.57 -12.84 1.81
CA LYS A 35 -11.25 -11.73 1.14
C LYS A 35 -10.22 -10.79 0.53
N CYS A 36 -10.24 -10.65 -0.79
CA CYS A 36 -9.42 -9.68 -1.51
C CYS A 36 -10.16 -8.33 -1.64
N TYR A 37 -9.44 -7.22 -1.52
CA TYR A 37 -10.03 -5.88 -1.71
C TYR A 37 -10.00 -5.42 -3.16
N GLY A 38 -9.10 -5.97 -3.98
CA GLY A 38 -8.97 -5.59 -5.38
C GLY A 38 -8.34 -4.21 -5.58
N LEU A 39 -8.23 -3.79 -6.84
CA LEU A 39 -7.48 -2.60 -7.25
C LEU A 39 -8.39 -1.45 -7.75
N GLU A 40 -9.70 -1.67 -7.77
CA GLU A 40 -10.68 -0.75 -8.36
C GLU A 40 -10.75 0.60 -7.64
N ASP A 41 -10.54 0.58 -6.31
CA ASP A 41 -10.52 1.78 -5.48
C ASP A 41 -9.20 2.56 -5.56
N GLN A 42 -8.25 2.13 -6.40
CA GLN A 42 -6.94 2.78 -6.59
C GLN A 42 -6.13 2.88 -5.29
N LYS A 43 -6.39 1.94 -4.37
CA LYS A 43 -5.66 1.74 -3.12
C LYS A 43 -4.83 0.49 -3.25
N TYR A 44 -3.54 0.65 -3.48
CA TYR A 44 -2.65 -0.48 -3.73
C TYR A 44 -1.21 -0.18 -3.32
N VAL A 45 -0.40 -1.22 -3.18
CA VAL A 45 1.02 -1.15 -2.79
C VAL A 45 1.83 -2.15 -3.59
N ALA A 46 3.14 -1.91 -3.74
CA ALA A 46 4.01 -2.82 -4.46
C ALA A 46 4.22 -4.10 -3.65
N ARG A 47 4.13 -5.27 -4.30
CA ARG A 47 4.19 -6.57 -3.62
C ARG A 47 5.53 -6.80 -2.93
N ASP A 48 6.64 -6.53 -3.61
CA ASP A 48 7.97 -6.89 -3.10
C ASP A 48 8.42 -6.03 -1.91
N PRO A 49 8.27 -4.68 -1.92
CA PRO A 49 8.50 -3.86 -0.73
C PRO A 49 7.62 -4.29 0.45
N LEU A 50 6.33 -4.60 0.21
CA LEU A 50 5.43 -5.06 1.27
C LEU A 50 5.82 -6.45 1.81
N SER A 51 6.22 -7.37 0.94
CA SER A 51 6.75 -8.69 1.31
C SER A 51 7.96 -8.56 2.23
N LYS A 52 8.87 -7.63 1.93
CA LYS A 52 10.03 -7.31 2.77
C LYS A 52 9.59 -6.77 4.14
N ILE A 53 8.66 -5.81 4.19
CA ILE A 53 8.11 -5.28 5.44
C ILE A 53 7.53 -6.40 6.32
N ILE A 54 6.78 -7.33 5.74
CA ILE A 54 6.19 -8.47 6.45
C ILE A 54 7.28 -9.37 7.03
N ASN A 55 8.29 -9.70 6.23
CA ASN A 55 9.31 -10.69 6.58
C ASN A 55 10.34 -10.17 7.59
N ASP A 56 10.76 -8.92 7.42
CA ASP A 56 11.92 -8.35 8.08
C ASP A 56 11.54 -7.52 9.31
N ASP A 57 10.31 -7.01 9.37
CA ASP A 57 9.88 -6.12 10.45
C ASP A 57 8.58 -6.57 11.12
N PHE A 58 7.46 -6.62 10.41
CA PHE A 58 6.14 -6.82 11.03
C PHE A 58 6.01 -8.15 11.77
N CYS A 59 6.29 -9.28 11.11
CA CYS A 59 6.18 -10.60 11.74
C CYS A 59 7.23 -10.82 12.85
N PRO A 60 8.51 -10.41 12.68
CA PRO A 60 9.47 -10.38 13.79
C PRO A 60 9.03 -9.52 14.98
N GLY A 61 8.45 -8.34 14.73
CA GLY A 61 7.91 -7.45 15.76
C GLY A 61 6.76 -8.10 16.54
N PHE A 62 5.83 -8.73 15.83
CA PHE A 62 4.74 -9.51 16.40
C PHE A 62 5.23 -10.68 17.28
N ALA A 63 6.27 -11.40 16.84
CA ALA A 63 6.83 -12.54 17.58
C ALA A 63 7.38 -12.12 18.95
N LYS A 64 7.95 -10.92 19.06
CA LYS A 64 8.53 -10.36 20.29
C LYS A 64 7.51 -9.89 21.33
N LEU A 65 6.21 -9.88 21.01
CA LEU A 65 5.18 -9.49 21.96
C LEU A 65 5.04 -10.55 23.07
N GLU A 66 5.59 -10.25 24.25
CA GLU A 66 5.52 -11.12 25.45
C GLU A 66 4.16 -11.03 26.16
N LYS A 67 3.51 -9.86 26.11
CA LYS A 67 2.13 -9.60 26.56
C LYS A 67 1.52 -8.51 25.70
N LEU A 68 0.24 -8.63 25.38
CA LEU A 68 -0.52 -7.51 24.83
C LEU A 68 -1.26 -6.79 25.94
N GLU A 69 -1.34 -5.48 25.78
CA GLU A 69 -2.30 -4.68 26.52
C GLU A 69 -3.69 -5.05 26.01
N THR A 70 -4.35 -5.91 26.76
CA THR A 70 -5.79 -6.10 26.69
C THR A 70 -6.44 -4.75 26.91
N LYS A 71 -7.07 -4.17 25.90
CA LYS A 71 -7.96 -3.04 26.16
C LYS A 71 -9.21 -3.59 26.83
N GLU A 72 -9.47 -3.16 28.06
CA GLU A 72 -10.68 -3.51 28.79
C GLU A 72 -11.91 -3.35 27.88
N GLY A 73 -12.69 -4.43 27.73
CA GLY A 73 -13.91 -4.46 26.91
C GLY A 73 -13.79 -5.09 25.52
N TYR A 74 -12.60 -5.52 25.08
CA TYR A 74 -12.43 -6.28 23.83
C TYR A 74 -11.94 -7.70 24.13
N SER A 75 -12.61 -8.70 23.55
CA SER A 75 -12.26 -10.13 23.66
C SER A 75 -11.25 -10.58 22.59
N MET A 76 -10.48 -9.65 22.02
CA MET A 76 -9.50 -9.95 20.99
C MET A 76 -8.23 -9.13 21.19
N ASN A 77 -7.11 -9.82 21.19
CA ASN A 77 -5.80 -9.22 21.03
C ASN A 77 -5.65 -8.64 19.62
N MET A 78 -4.97 -7.52 19.50
CA MET A 78 -4.65 -6.92 18.20
C MET A 78 -3.21 -6.38 18.17
N TYR A 79 -2.47 -6.75 17.14
CA TYR A 79 -1.23 -6.11 16.76
C TYR A 79 -1.43 -5.40 15.42
N LEU A 80 -1.18 -4.09 15.39
CA LEU A 80 -1.35 -3.25 14.20
C LEU A 80 -0.14 -2.34 14.07
N GLN A 81 0.39 -2.26 12.85
CA GLN A 81 1.46 -1.34 12.49
C GLN A 81 1.11 -0.61 11.20
N GLU A 82 1.73 0.55 11.05
CA GLU A 82 1.56 1.44 9.91
C GLU A 82 2.92 1.67 9.25
N TYR A 83 2.96 1.45 7.94
CA TYR A 83 4.16 1.58 7.11
C TYR A 83 3.98 2.60 6.01
N ASN A 84 5.10 3.07 5.47
CA ASN A 84 5.16 4.03 4.35
C ASN A 84 4.30 5.29 4.58
N LYS A 85 4.39 5.87 5.78
CA LYS A 85 3.63 7.09 6.12
C LYS A 85 3.95 8.20 5.14
N LYS A 86 2.96 9.06 4.85
CA LYS A 86 3.12 10.22 3.95
C LYS A 86 3.47 9.84 2.51
N THR A 87 3.15 8.62 2.08
CA THR A 87 3.31 8.20 0.69
C THR A 87 2.04 7.56 0.14
N PRO A 88 1.92 7.48 -1.20
CA PRO A 88 0.82 6.77 -1.84
C PRO A 88 0.81 5.26 -1.57
N GLU A 89 1.88 4.68 -1.01
CA GLU A 89 1.98 3.27 -0.60
C GLU A 89 1.81 3.05 0.91
N ARG A 90 1.28 4.03 1.63
CA ARG A 90 0.90 3.88 3.04
C ARG A 90 -0.01 2.67 3.22
N VAL A 91 0.32 1.84 4.21
CA VAL A 91 -0.37 0.56 4.46
C VAL A 91 -0.46 0.26 5.94
N PHE A 92 -1.60 -0.27 6.34
CA PHE A 92 -1.81 -0.86 7.66
C PHE A 92 -1.74 -2.38 7.55
N ILE A 93 -0.96 -2.99 8.44
CA ILE A 93 -0.87 -4.44 8.58
C ILE A 93 -1.33 -4.78 9.99
N SER A 94 -2.24 -5.75 10.12
CA SER A 94 -2.77 -6.15 11.42
C SER A 94 -3.02 -7.65 11.56
N ILE A 95 -2.87 -8.11 12.80
CA ILE A 95 -3.27 -9.45 13.26
C ILE A 95 -4.18 -9.26 14.46
N GLY A 96 -5.38 -9.81 14.40
CA GLY A 96 -6.27 -9.99 15.56
C GLY A 96 -6.37 -11.46 15.92
N TRP A 97 -6.42 -11.82 17.20
CA TRP A 97 -6.65 -13.20 17.63
C TRP A 97 -7.38 -13.26 18.97
N ASN A 98 -8.05 -14.39 19.22
CA ASN A 98 -8.84 -14.56 20.42
C ASN A 98 -7.95 -14.81 21.65
N GLU A 99 -8.26 -14.15 22.76
CA GLU A 99 -7.59 -14.28 24.06
C GLU A 99 -8.01 -15.54 24.83
N ASP A 100 -9.23 -16.00 24.62
CA ASP A 100 -9.82 -17.12 25.37
C ASP A 100 -9.19 -18.48 25.01
N ILE A 101 -8.30 -18.46 24.00
CA ILE A 101 -7.56 -19.62 23.55
C ILE A 101 -6.10 -19.31 23.89
N SER A 102 -5.42 -20.22 24.60
CA SER A 102 -3.98 -20.19 24.88
C SER A 102 -3.12 -20.38 23.63
N TRP A 103 -3.52 -19.72 22.54
CA TRP A 103 -3.01 -19.86 21.20
C TRP A 103 -2.71 -18.46 20.66
N LYS A 104 -1.46 -18.29 20.23
CA LYS A 104 -0.97 -17.11 19.51
C LYS A 104 -0.46 -17.62 18.16
N PRO A 105 -0.78 -16.94 17.04
CA PRO A 105 -0.14 -17.26 15.76
C PRO A 105 1.38 -17.29 15.91
N THR A 106 2.04 -18.26 15.27
CA THR A 106 3.50 -18.29 15.22
C THR A 106 4.03 -17.25 14.24
N ILE A 107 5.34 -17.00 14.24
CA ILE A 107 5.98 -16.17 13.22
C ILE A 107 5.80 -16.77 11.81
N ASP A 108 5.80 -18.09 11.70
CA ASP A 108 5.59 -18.79 10.44
C ASP A 108 4.14 -18.67 9.96
N ASP A 109 3.16 -18.76 10.87
CA ASP A 109 1.76 -18.47 10.56
C ASP A 109 1.60 -17.03 10.06
N CYS A 110 2.21 -16.07 10.76
CA CYS A 110 2.20 -14.66 10.35
C CYS A 110 2.67 -14.49 8.91
N LYS A 111 3.87 -14.99 8.58
CA LYS A 111 4.43 -14.89 7.24
C LYS A 111 3.56 -15.62 6.22
N LYS A 112 3.15 -16.85 6.52
CA LYS A 112 2.31 -17.68 5.64
C LYS A 112 1.02 -16.97 5.27
N TYR A 113 0.25 -16.47 6.23
CA TYR A 113 -1.05 -15.86 5.95
C TYR A 113 -0.92 -14.53 5.23
N PHE A 114 0.07 -13.69 5.55
CA PHE A 114 0.27 -12.46 4.79
C PHE A 114 0.75 -12.71 3.36
N HIS A 115 1.67 -13.66 3.13
CA HIS A 115 2.07 -14.03 1.77
C HIS A 115 0.92 -14.63 0.97
N ARG A 116 0.02 -15.39 1.62
CA ARG A 116 -1.23 -15.79 0.97
C ARG A 116 -2.08 -14.59 0.56
N ILE A 117 -2.25 -13.57 1.41
CA ILE A 117 -2.97 -12.35 1.00
C ILE A 117 -2.28 -11.68 -0.21
N LEU A 118 -0.95 -11.60 -0.23
CA LEU A 118 -0.20 -10.99 -1.33
C LEU A 118 -0.28 -11.77 -2.64
N ASP A 119 -0.14 -13.10 -2.56
CA ASP A 119 0.07 -13.93 -3.73
C ASP A 119 -1.23 -14.58 -4.21
N ASP A 120 -2.23 -14.73 -3.33
CA ASP A 120 -3.57 -15.22 -3.70
C ASP A 120 -4.54 -14.11 -4.15
N CYS A 121 -4.33 -12.87 -3.72
CA CYS A 121 -5.04 -11.72 -4.28
C CYS A 121 -4.28 -11.09 -5.45
N ASP A 122 -5.02 -10.48 -6.38
CA ASP A 122 -4.47 -9.67 -7.47
C ASP A 122 -3.34 -10.38 -8.25
N LYS A 123 -3.58 -11.64 -8.67
CA LYS A 123 -2.59 -12.57 -9.26
C LYS A 123 -1.96 -12.14 -10.60
N ARG A 124 -2.43 -11.05 -11.22
CA ARG A 124 -2.08 -10.65 -12.59
C ARG A 124 -2.02 -9.13 -12.76
N THR A 125 -1.12 -8.49 -12.04
CA THR A 125 -0.85 -7.06 -12.22
C THR A 125 0.41 -6.82 -13.05
N THR A 126 0.37 -5.84 -13.93
CA THR A 126 1.53 -5.41 -14.73
C THR A 126 2.41 -4.45 -13.92
N GLY A 127 3.68 -4.30 -14.33
CA GLY A 127 4.63 -3.41 -13.65
C GLY A 127 5.06 -3.93 -12.27
N MET A 128 4.76 -3.17 -11.22
CA MET A 128 5.25 -3.39 -9.84
C MET A 128 4.54 -4.52 -9.07
N ASN A 129 3.80 -5.40 -9.76
CA ASN A 129 2.97 -6.44 -9.16
C ASN A 129 2.07 -5.88 -8.03
N TRP A 130 1.28 -4.84 -8.34
CA TRP A 130 0.46 -4.11 -7.37
C TRP A 130 -0.52 -5.01 -6.60
N LYS A 131 -0.76 -4.68 -5.32
CA LYS A 131 -1.65 -5.39 -4.40
C LYS A 131 -2.64 -4.46 -3.72
N GLY A 132 -3.92 -4.78 -3.79
CA GLY A 132 -5.00 -4.09 -3.08
C GLY A 132 -5.12 -4.49 -1.62
N GLY A 133 -4.37 -5.51 -1.20
CA GLY A 133 -4.47 -6.10 0.12
C GLY A 133 -5.67 -7.03 0.24
N GLY A 134 -6.05 -7.31 1.48
CA GLY A 134 -7.09 -8.27 1.78
C GLY A 134 -7.11 -8.67 3.24
N MET A 135 -7.86 -9.72 3.53
CA MET A 135 -7.99 -10.29 4.86
C MET A 135 -8.14 -11.80 4.76
N ILE A 136 -7.45 -12.53 5.63
CA ILE A 136 -7.74 -13.94 5.92
C ILE A 136 -8.25 -13.99 7.34
N ARG A 137 -9.40 -14.63 7.55
CA ARG A 137 -9.96 -14.83 8.88
C ARG A 137 -10.40 -16.27 9.06
N ASP A 138 -10.06 -16.84 10.21
CA ASP A 138 -10.62 -18.08 10.72
C ASP A 138 -11.18 -17.87 12.14
N ASN A 139 -11.47 -18.96 12.83
CA ASN A 139 -12.04 -18.96 14.18
C ASN A 139 -11.05 -18.52 15.27
N LYS A 140 -9.76 -18.42 14.94
CA LYS A 140 -8.66 -18.18 15.89
C LYS A 140 -7.99 -16.83 15.65
N ALA A 141 -7.81 -16.42 14.40
CA ALA A 141 -7.14 -15.19 14.02
C ALA A 141 -7.73 -14.53 12.76
N ALA A 142 -7.45 -13.25 12.63
CA ALA A 142 -7.67 -12.45 11.44
C ALA A 142 -6.37 -11.73 11.06
N PHE A 143 -5.92 -11.89 9.81
CA PHE A 143 -4.75 -11.24 9.23
C PHE A 143 -5.24 -10.26 8.17
N GLN A 144 -4.81 -9.00 8.19
CA GLN A 144 -5.31 -7.98 7.29
C GLN A 144 -4.18 -7.08 6.76
N ILE A 145 -4.22 -6.79 5.46
CA ILE A 145 -3.41 -5.78 4.78
C ILE A 145 -4.35 -4.75 4.19
N ARG A 146 -4.19 -3.48 4.55
CA ARG A 146 -5.05 -2.40 4.10
C ARG A 146 -4.25 -1.21 3.57
N PRO A 147 -4.09 -1.09 2.25
CA PRO A 147 -3.57 0.12 1.61
C PRO A 147 -4.47 1.33 1.89
N MET A 148 -3.84 2.44 2.28
CA MET A 148 -4.49 3.70 2.65
C MET A 148 -3.61 4.85 2.10
N PRO A 149 -3.59 5.10 0.78
CA PRO A 149 -2.69 6.05 0.15
C PRO A 149 -2.79 7.42 0.81
N ASP A 150 -1.63 8.04 1.05
CA ASP A 150 -1.52 9.37 1.63
C ASP A 150 -0.89 10.32 0.62
N PHE A 151 -1.68 11.29 0.15
CA PHE A 151 -1.16 12.40 -0.64
C PHE A 151 -1.17 13.62 0.26
N GLU A 152 0.00 14.12 0.63
CA GLU A 152 0.08 15.41 1.28
C GLU A 152 -0.31 16.48 0.22
N PHE A 153 -1.43 17.21 0.44
CA PHE A 153 -1.86 18.40 -0.30
C PHE A 153 -2.59 18.21 -1.68
N GLY A 154 -3.93 18.12 -1.68
CA GLY A 154 -4.76 18.35 -2.89
C GLY A 154 -6.27 18.03 -2.76
N PRO A 155 -7.18 18.61 -3.56
CA PRO A 155 -8.62 18.28 -3.49
C PRO A 155 -8.99 16.93 -4.14
N ASP A 156 -8.14 16.35 -5.00
CA ASP A 156 -8.33 15.06 -5.69
C ASP A 156 -7.53 13.90 -5.05
N ARG A 157 -7.35 13.98 -3.72
CA ARG A 157 -6.35 13.26 -2.90
C ARG A 157 -6.44 11.73 -2.88
N ASP A 158 -7.57 11.13 -3.24
CA ASP A 158 -7.79 9.70 -2.92
C ASP A 158 -7.67 8.74 -4.11
N ARG A 159 -7.35 9.27 -5.30
CA ARG A 159 -7.31 8.47 -6.53
C ARG A 159 -5.96 8.54 -7.19
N ARG A 160 -5.15 7.52 -6.91
CA ARG A 160 -3.93 7.18 -7.68
C ARG A 160 -4.26 6.97 -9.15
N LEU A 161 -3.26 6.86 -10.00
CA LEU A 161 -3.50 6.26 -11.32
C LEU A 161 -4.02 4.82 -11.16
N PRO A 162 -4.71 4.26 -12.17
CA PRO A 162 -5.05 2.84 -12.14
C PRO A 162 -3.78 1.98 -12.03
N ALA A 163 -3.83 0.90 -11.23
CA ALA A 163 -2.69 0.00 -11.06
C ALA A 163 -2.12 -0.54 -12.39
N GLY A 164 -2.95 -0.67 -13.43
CA GLY A 164 -2.54 -1.10 -14.77
C GLY A 164 -1.79 -0.05 -15.61
N ALA A 165 -1.62 1.19 -15.13
CA ALA A 165 -0.93 2.26 -15.86
C ALA A 165 0.59 2.02 -16.04
N GLY A 166 1.15 1.06 -15.30
CA GLY A 166 2.57 0.73 -15.33
C GLY A 166 3.42 1.73 -14.55
N THR A 167 4.66 1.89 -14.99
CA THR A 167 5.64 2.84 -14.45
C THR A 167 6.08 3.78 -15.56
N TRP A 168 6.23 5.06 -15.25
CA TRP A 168 6.63 6.07 -16.23
C TRP A 168 7.27 7.25 -15.52
N GLY A 169 8.18 7.94 -16.22
CA GLY A 169 8.64 9.24 -15.80
C GLY A 169 9.32 10.00 -16.92
N GLU A 170 9.65 11.25 -16.64
CA GLU A 170 10.28 12.18 -17.56
C GLU A 170 11.25 13.07 -16.80
N CYS A 171 12.40 13.32 -17.41
CA CYS A 171 13.48 14.12 -16.83
C CYS A 171 13.78 15.30 -17.75
N HIS A 172 13.74 16.52 -17.20
CA HIS A 172 14.05 17.76 -17.90
C HIS A 172 15.24 18.42 -17.24
N ILE A 173 16.22 18.81 -18.06
CA ILE A 173 17.40 19.55 -17.64
C ILE A 173 17.32 20.95 -18.25
N ASN A 174 17.25 21.96 -17.39
CA ASN A 174 17.33 23.36 -17.77
C ASN A 174 18.73 23.89 -17.43
N PRO A 175 19.59 24.15 -18.43
CA PRO A 175 20.91 24.72 -18.20
C PRO A 175 20.80 26.14 -17.65
N GLU A 176 21.48 26.41 -16.55
CA GLU A 176 21.65 27.76 -16.00
C GLU A 176 23.15 28.09 -15.90
N LEU A 177 23.48 29.35 -15.65
CA LEU A 177 24.88 29.78 -15.55
C LEU A 177 25.60 29.02 -14.42
N GLY A 178 26.47 28.08 -14.80
CA GLY A 178 27.31 27.29 -13.88
C GLY A 178 26.61 26.11 -13.21
N LYS A 179 25.38 25.75 -13.59
CA LYS A 179 24.64 24.62 -13.01
C LYS A 179 23.54 24.11 -13.92
N ASP A 180 23.08 22.89 -13.67
CA ASP A 180 21.89 22.33 -14.29
C ASP A 180 20.75 22.33 -13.26
N VAL A 181 19.57 22.82 -13.65
CA VAL A 181 18.34 22.66 -12.87
C VAL A 181 17.58 21.49 -13.45
N VAL A 182 17.52 20.41 -12.67
CA VAL A 182 16.91 19.15 -13.09
C VAL A 182 15.54 19.02 -12.45
N THR A 183 14.55 18.68 -13.26
CA THR A 183 13.22 18.33 -12.79
C THR A 183 12.86 16.97 -13.34
N VAL A 184 12.49 16.04 -12.46
CA VAL A 184 12.02 14.71 -12.83
C VAL A 184 10.64 14.52 -12.22
N TRP A 185 9.72 13.96 -12.96
CA TRP A 185 8.41 13.56 -12.43
C TRP A 185 7.99 12.24 -13.04
N GLY A 186 7.06 11.56 -12.38
CA GLY A 186 6.61 10.26 -12.84
C GLY A 186 5.50 9.68 -11.99
N TYR A 187 5.15 8.44 -12.29
CA TYR A 187 4.22 7.63 -11.51
C TYR A 187 4.74 6.19 -11.40
N GLY A 188 4.29 5.49 -10.36
CA GLY A 188 4.99 4.29 -9.88
C GLY A 188 6.21 4.65 -9.02
N TRP A 189 6.89 3.64 -8.46
CA TRP A 189 8.00 3.82 -7.49
C TRP A 189 7.61 4.71 -6.29
N LEU A 190 6.50 4.37 -5.61
CA LEU A 190 5.88 5.24 -4.60
C LEU A 190 6.15 4.80 -3.15
N ASN A 191 7.19 3.98 -2.97
CA ASN A 191 7.60 3.49 -1.67
C ASN A 191 8.28 4.60 -0.85
N ASN A 192 8.28 4.49 0.48
CA ASN A 192 8.78 5.55 1.35
C ASN A 192 10.29 5.81 1.28
N ASP A 193 11.05 4.92 0.65
CA ASP A 193 12.48 5.11 0.47
C ASP A 193 12.82 5.68 -0.92
N PHE A 194 11.91 5.73 -1.89
CA PHE A 194 12.27 6.05 -3.28
C PHE A 194 12.95 7.41 -3.42
N GLY A 195 12.39 8.47 -2.83
CA GLY A 195 13.02 9.79 -2.86
C GLY A 195 14.39 9.81 -2.16
N HIS A 196 14.56 9.04 -1.08
CA HIS A 196 15.83 8.96 -0.38
C HIS A 196 16.86 8.09 -1.13
N ALA A 197 16.46 6.94 -1.65
CA ALA A 197 17.26 6.06 -2.49
C ALA A 197 17.72 6.79 -3.76
N LEU A 198 16.84 7.58 -4.40
CA LEU A 198 17.18 8.43 -5.52
C LEU A 198 18.17 9.51 -5.12
N TYR A 199 17.95 10.19 -3.99
CA TYR A 199 18.92 11.14 -3.46
C TYR A 199 20.30 10.49 -3.24
N LEU A 200 20.35 9.33 -2.58
CA LEU A 200 21.59 8.60 -2.31
C LEU A 200 22.31 8.14 -3.59
N ALA A 201 21.55 7.63 -4.56
CA ALA A 201 22.09 7.23 -5.86
C ALA A 201 22.71 8.43 -6.61
N LEU A 202 22.11 9.61 -6.45
CA LEU A 202 22.58 10.81 -7.14
C LEU A 202 23.75 11.47 -6.40
N ILE A 203 23.74 11.64 -5.08
CA ILE A 203 24.88 12.27 -4.36
C ILE A 203 26.18 11.46 -4.44
N GLY A 204 26.10 10.14 -4.68
CA GLY A 204 27.27 9.28 -4.87
C GLY A 204 28.03 9.53 -6.17
N GLY A 205 27.40 10.22 -7.15
CA GLY A 205 27.98 10.51 -8.46
C GLY A 205 27.81 11.96 -8.96
N LEU A 206 26.99 12.79 -8.31
CA LEU A 206 26.69 14.17 -8.68
C LEU A 206 27.05 15.12 -7.52
N GLU A 207 27.58 16.29 -7.87
CA GLU A 207 27.57 17.47 -6.99
C GLU A 207 26.12 17.99 -6.84
N VAL A 208 25.23 17.19 -6.23
CA VAL A 208 23.90 17.66 -5.84
C VAL A 208 24.07 18.50 -4.59
N SER A 209 23.63 19.76 -4.65
CA SER A 209 23.60 20.58 -3.44
C SER A 209 22.47 20.09 -2.54
N ALA A 210 22.80 19.58 -1.34
CA ALA A 210 21.83 19.03 -0.39
C ALA A 210 20.70 20.02 -0.02
N GLY A 211 20.94 21.33 -0.11
CA GLY A 211 19.92 22.37 0.12
C GLY A 211 18.99 22.64 -1.07
N LYS A 212 19.16 21.91 -2.18
CA LYS A 212 18.43 22.10 -3.44
C LYS A 212 17.60 20.90 -3.85
N TRP A 213 17.65 19.82 -3.08
CA TRP A 213 16.80 18.63 -3.28
C TRP A 213 15.38 18.89 -2.76
N ASP A 214 14.40 18.80 -3.64
CA ASP A 214 12.97 18.89 -3.29
C ASP A 214 12.22 17.72 -3.92
N PHE A 215 12.00 16.66 -3.16
CA PHE A 215 11.20 15.50 -3.55
C PHE A 215 9.82 15.57 -2.91
N ARG A 216 8.76 15.35 -3.70
CA ARG A 216 7.38 15.35 -3.23
C ARG A 216 6.57 14.26 -3.91
N TYR A 217 5.68 13.64 -3.15
CA TYR A 217 4.53 12.96 -3.70
C TYR A 217 3.47 14.02 -4.00
N GLU A 218 3.21 14.25 -5.27
CA GLU A 218 2.24 15.24 -5.71
C GLU A 218 1.56 14.78 -6.99
N LYS A 219 0.25 14.99 -7.05
CA LYS A 219 -0.56 14.70 -8.23
C LYS A 219 -0.69 15.96 -9.08
N GLY A 220 -0.40 15.85 -10.37
CA GLY A 220 -0.68 16.95 -11.29
C GLY A 220 0.35 18.08 -11.25
N VAL A 221 1.54 17.82 -11.79
CA VAL A 221 2.68 18.74 -11.73
C VAL A 221 2.87 19.42 -13.07
N GLU A 222 2.98 20.75 -13.10
CA GLU A 222 3.38 21.52 -14.30
C GLU A 222 2.59 21.16 -15.58
N GLY A 223 1.28 20.91 -15.43
CA GLY A 223 0.39 20.53 -16.54
C GLY A 223 0.29 19.02 -16.81
N ARG A 224 1.03 18.19 -16.07
CA ARG A 224 1.05 16.71 -16.16
C ARG A 224 0.19 16.09 -15.07
N LYS A 225 -1.09 15.87 -15.43
CA LYS A 225 -2.13 15.34 -14.53
C LYS A 225 -1.90 13.90 -14.06
N ASP A 226 -0.96 13.21 -14.70
CA ASP A 226 -0.61 11.81 -14.55
C ASP A 226 0.61 11.56 -13.65
N ALA A 227 1.40 12.59 -13.31
CA ALA A 227 2.48 12.41 -12.34
C ALA A 227 1.92 12.20 -10.91
N GLU A 228 2.55 11.31 -10.14
CA GLU A 228 2.27 11.03 -8.72
C GLU A 228 3.45 11.43 -7.80
N TRP A 229 4.61 11.75 -8.36
CA TRP A 229 5.76 12.32 -7.67
C TRP A 229 6.56 13.26 -8.58
N LYS A 230 7.30 14.16 -7.93
CA LYS A 230 8.26 15.07 -8.54
C LYS A 230 9.52 15.14 -7.69
N VAL A 231 10.66 15.26 -8.34
CA VAL A 231 11.86 15.80 -7.75
C VAL A 231 12.35 17.01 -8.55
N ARG A 232 12.79 18.05 -7.84
CA ARG A 232 13.54 19.16 -8.40
C ARG A 232 14.88 19.27 -7.67
N MET A 233 15.95 19.48 -8.42
CA MET A 233 17.29 19.63 -7.86
C MET A 233 18.18 20.56 -8.69
N GLU A 234 19.25 21.05 -8.07
CA GLU A 234 20.35 21.73 -8.74
C GLU A 234 21.59 20.82 -8.72
N THR A 235 22.22 20.64 -9.88
CA THR A 235 23.41 19.78 -10.06
C THR A 235 24.53 20.54 -10.77
N GLY A 236 25.74 19.98 -10.75
CA GLY A 236 26.78 20.38 -11.70
C GLY A 236 26.36 20.17 -13.16
N LEU A 237 27.08 20.81 -14.09
CA LEU A 237 26.82 20.77 -15.54
C LEU A 237 26.92 19.33 -16.10
N LEU A 238 26.28 19.12 -17.26
CA LEU A 238 26.30 17.87 -18.03
C LEU A 238 25.79 16.69 -17.18
N SER A 239 24.64 16.88 -16.53
CA SER A 239 24.07 15.90 -15.60
C SER A 239 23.26 14.80 -16.24
N GLU A 240 23.02 14.82 -17.56
CA GLU A 240 22.13 13.86 -18.28
C GLU A 240 22.37 12.40 -17.88
N GLY A 241 23.51 11.82 -18.26
CA GLY A 241 23.76 10.39 -18.06
C GLY A 241 23.82 9.99 -16.59
N ARG A 242 24.28 10.89 -15.72
CA ARG A 242 24.33 10.62 -14.27
C ARG A 242 22.93 10.59 -13.65
N MET A 243 22.03 11.44 -14.13
CA MET A 243 20.63 11.44 -13.73
C MET A 243 19.94 10.14 -14.16
N GLU A 244 20.16 9.73 -15.41
CA GLU A 244 19.63 8.47 -15.96
C GLU A 244 20.11 7.26 -15.14
N ASP A 245 21.42 7.18 -14.86
CA ASP A 245 22.02 6.11 -14.05
C ASP A 245 21.46 6.07 -12.61
N GLY A 246 21.32 7.24 -11.98
CA GLY A 246 20.79 7.34 -10.61
C GLY A 246 19.33 6.92 -10.52
N ILE A 247 18.52 7.26 -11.53
CA ILE A 247 17.11 6.82 -11.61
C ILE A 247 17.03 5.31 -11.75
N VAL A 248 17.84 4.72 -12.64
CA VAL A 248 17.89 3.26 -12.82
C VAL A 248 18.28 2.57 -11.51
N ALA A 249 19.27 3.10 -10.79
CA ALA A 249 19.70 2.56 -9.51
C ALA A 249 18.60 2.62 -8.43
N ALA A 250 17.84 3.72 -8.38
CA ALA A 250 16.78 3.92 -7.39
C ALA A 250 15.48 3.15 -7.69
N ALA A 251 15.18 2.92 -8.97
CA ALA A 251 13.95 2.26 -9.41
C ALA A 251 13.84 0.77 -8.99
N MET A 252 14.95 0.14 -8.61
CA MET A 252 15.04 -1.24 -8.08
C MET A 252 14.33 -2.34 -8.91
N HIS A 253 13.99 -2.06 -10.17
CA HIS A 253 13.37 -3.02 -11.10
C HIS A 253 14.05 -2.96 -12.47
N ASP A 254 14.31 -4.14 -13.03
CA ASP A 254 15.08 -4.35 -14.25
C ASP A 254 14.51 -3.54 -15.44
N LYS A 255 15.35 -2.61 -15.94
CA LYS A 255 15.32 -1.98 -17.28
C LYS A 255 14.38 -0.80 -17.51
N TRP A 256 13.88 -0.13 -16.47
CA TRP A 256 13.09 1.09 -16.64
C TRP A 256 13.95 2.31 -16.30
N GLY A 257 14.52 2.94 -17.33
CA GLY A 257 15.19 4.23 -17.23
C GLY A 257 14.26 5.38 -17.63
N ILE A 258 14.60 6.60 -17.21
CA ILE A 258 13.96 7.83 -17.67
C ILE A 258 15.02 8.61 -18.42
N ASP A 259 14.85 8.79 -19.73
CA ASP A 259 15.76 9.62 -20.53
C ASP A 259 15.64 11.10 -20.12
N CYS A 260 16.77 11.79 -20.02
CA CYS A 260 16.84 13.20 -19.64
C CYS A 260 16.93 14.11 -20.87
N TYR A 261 15.95 15.01 -21.00
CA TYR A 261 15.88 15.99 -22.07
C TYR A 261 16.54 17.30 -21.65
N ARG A 262 17.66 17.64 -22.28
CA ARG A 262 18.32 18.94 -22.11
C ARG A 262 17.66 20.00 -22.99
N LYS A 263 17.22 21.10 -22.40
CA LYS A 263 16.72 22.26 -23.15
C LYS A 263 17.91 23.00 -23.78
N GLY A 264 17.89 23.12 -25.11
CA GLY A 264 18.89 23.86 -25.90
C GLY A 264 18.71 25.37 -25.86
#